data_AF-A0A920EFE8-F1
#
_entry.id   AF-A0A920EFE8-F1
#
_cell.length_a   1.000
_cell.length_b   1.000
_cell.length_c   1.000
_cell.angle_alpha   90.00
_cell.angle_beta   90.00
_cell.angle_gamma   90.00
#
_symmetry.space_group_name_H-M   'P 1'
#
loop_
_entity.id
_entity.type
_entity.pdbx_description
1 polymer ?
#
loop_
_entity_poly.entity_id
_entity_poly.type
_entity_poly.pdbx_seq_one_letter_code
_entity_poly.pdbx_strand_id
1 'polypeptide(L)'
;MLNFKPNSLSWIELVINKLNRNKVLNLTNISTVLFGSIILIISAKIKVDLYPVPMTLQPLAVLMIGMLYGRNLATATIGLYILQGIAGLPVFAYGGGLLYLFGPTGGFIIGFLLRV
;
A
#
# COMPACT_ATOMS: atom_id res chain seq x y z
N MET A 1 -42.40 18.97 -11.90
CA MET A 1 -42.21 17.58 -12.37
C MET A 1 -41.22 17.63 -13.52
N LEU A 2 -39.95 17.26 -13.28
CA LEU A 2 -38.90 17.31 -14.32
C LEU A 2 -39.09 16.13 -15.28
N ASN A 3 -39.36 16.45 -16.55
CA ASN A 3 -39.50 15.49 -17.64
C ASN A 3 -38.14 14.84 -17.96
N PHE A 4 -37.83 13.74 -17.28
CA PHE A 4 -36.75 12.84 -17.69
C PHE A 4 -37.23 12.00 -18.88
N LYS A 5 -37.13 12.56 -20.09
CA LYS A 5 -37.17 11.76 -21.31
C LYS A 5 -35.74 11.22 -21.53
N PRO A 6 -35.46 9.92 -21.29
CA PRO A 6 -34.11 9.39 -21.47
C PRO A 6 -33.75 9.47 -22.96
N ASN A 7 -32.80 10.36 -23.30
CA ASN A 7 -32.19 10.38 -24.61
C ASN A 7 -31.52 9.01 -24.84
N SER A 8 -31.69 8.41 -26.02
CA SER A 8 -31.13 7.07 -26.33
C SER A 8 -29.61 6.98 -26.14
N LEU A 9 -28.93 8.14 -26.21
CA LEU A 9 -27.49 8.30 -25.98
C LEU A 9 -27.07 8.22 -24.49
N SER A 10 -28.00 8.38 -23.55
CA SER A 10 -27.74 8.32 -22.09
C SER A 10 -27.14 6.97 -21.66
N TRP A 11 -27.64 5.87 -22.23
CA TRP A 11 -27.13 4.53 -21.90
C TRP A 11 -25.69 4.32 -22.36
N ILE A 12 -25.32 4.90 -23.51
CA ILE A 12 -23.98 4.82 -24.07
C ILE A 12 -23.02 5.64 -23.21
N GLU A 13 -23.42 6.85 -22.80
CA GLU A 13 -22.63 7.66 -21.87
C GLU A 13 -22.43 6.97 -20.52
N LEU A 14 -23.45 6.30 -19.97
CA LEU A 14 -23.32 5.55 -18.71
C LEU A 14 -22.31 4.40 -18.85
N VAL A 15 -22.32 3.67 -19.97
CA VAL A 15 -21.36 2.58 -20.22
C VAL A 15 -19.94 3.13 -20.40
N ILE A 16 -19.76 4.17 -21.21
CA ILE A 16 -18.45 4.82 -21.42
C ILE A 16 -17.93 5.38 -20.10
N ASN A 17 -18.78 6.04 -19.31
CA ASN A 17 -18.38 6.62 -18.04
C ASN A 17 -18.07 5.53 -17.01
N LYS A 18 -18.79 4.39 -17.01
CA LYS A 18 -18.46 3.23 -16.18
C LYS A 18 -17.12 2.60 -16.57
N LEU A 19 -16.84 2.47 -17.86
CA LEU A 19 -15.55 1.97 -18.36
C LEU A 19 -14.39 2.91 -17.99
N ASN A 20 -14.56 4.22 -18.20
CA ASN A 20 -13.55 5.21 -17.86
C ASN A 20 -13.34 5.30 -16.34
N ARG A 21 -14.41 5.26 -15.54
CA ARG A 21 -14.35 5.19 -14.07
C ARG A 21 -13.57 3.98 -13.58
N ASN A 22 -13.82 2.79 -14.13
CA ASN A 22 -13.08 1.59 -13.74
C ASN A 22 -11.58 1.70 -14.06
N LYS A 23 -11.24 2.28 -15.22
CA LYS A 23 -9.85 2.52 -15.60
C LYS A 23 -9.19 3.54 -14.68
N VAL A 24 -9.85 4.66 -14.39
CA VAL A 24 -9.35 5.70 -13.47
C VAL A 24 -9.19 5.15 -12.06
N LEU A 25 -10.16 4.40 -11.52
CA LEU A 25 -10.08 3.77 -10.19
C LEU A 25 -8.90 2.80 -10.08
N ASN A 26 -8.63 2.02 -11.13
CA ASN A 26 -7.48 1.11 -11.13
C ASN A 26 -6.15 1.89 -11.18
N LEU A 27 -6.04 2.94 -12.00
CA LEU A 27 -4.82 3.76 -12.04
C LEU A 27 -4.58 4.50 -10.72
N THR A 28 -5.64 5.06 -10.11
CA THR A 28 -5.51 5.73 -8.81
C THR A 28 -5.08 4.76 -7.73
N ASN A 29 -5.66 3.56 -7.69
CA ASN A 29 -5.30 2.54 -6.70
C ASN A 29 -3.82 2.13 -6.80
N ILE A 30 -3.31 1.93 -8.02
CA ILE A 30 -1.90 1.59 -8.24
C ILE A 30 -0.99 2.75 -7.78
N SER A 31 -1.35 3.99 -8.13
CA SER A 31 -0.60 5.18 -7.69
C SER A 31 -0.56 5.31 -6.17
N THR A 32 -1.69 5.09 -5.50
CA THR A 32 -1.81 5.12 -4.04
C THR A 32 -0.95 4.04 -3.39
N VAL A 33 -0.98 2.80 -3.89
CA VAL A 33 -0.15 1.69 -3.41
C VAL A 33 1.35 1.99 -3.55
N LEU A 34 1.78 2.53 -4.69
CA LEU A 34 3.17 2.91 -4.90
C LEU A 34 3.62 4.02 -3.95
N PHE A 35 2.78 5.04 -3.76
CA PHE A 35 3.07 6.14 -2.85
C PHE A 35 3.19 5.67 -1.39
N GLY A 36 2.28 4.79 -0.95
CA GLY A 36 2.34 4.16 0.37
C GLY A 36 3.61 3.32 0.57
N SER A 37 4.05 2.59 -0.47
CA SER A 37 5.30 1.81 -0.41
C SER A 37 6.53 2.71 -0.25
N ILE A 38 6.57 3.86 -0.93
CA ILE A 38 7.66 4.84 -0.80
C ILE A 38 7.71 5.41 0.61
N ILE A 39 6.55 5.77 1.17
CA ILE A 39 6.45 6.24 2.56
C ILE A 39 6.99 5.19 3.52
N LEU A 40 6.62 3.92 3.36
CA LEU A 40 7.12 2.83 4.20
C LEU A 40 8.65 2.70 4.15
N ILE A 41 9.25 2.81 2.96
CA ILE A 41 10.70 2.75 2.78
C ILE A 41 11.38 3.92 3.52
N ILE A 42 10.86 5.14 3.37
CA ILE A 42 11.42 6.32 4.03
C ILE A 42 11.30 6.18 5.55
N SER A 43 10.13 5.79 6.05
CA SER A 43 9.87 5.59 7.48
C SER A 43 10.69 4.46 8.08
N ALA A 44 11.03 3.42 7.31
CA ALA A 44 11.92 2.34 7.75
C ALA A 44 13.39 2.78 7.88
N LYS A 45 13.81 3.79 7.10
CA LYS A 45 15.17 4.36 7.18
C LYS A 45 15.35 5.34 8.34
N ILE A 46 14.27 6.01 8.75
CA ILE A 46 14.29 6.85 9.96
C ILE A 46 14.23 5.91 11.17
N LYS A 47 15.41 5.52 11.64
CA LYS A 47 15.59 4.58 12.75
C LYS A 47 16.53 5.13 13.80
N VAL A 48 16.27 4.74 15.03
CA VAL A 48 17.21 4.85 16.14
C VAL A 48 17.78 3.46 16.38
N ASP A 49 19.10 3.35 16.33
CA ASP A 49 19.80 2.08 16.51
C ASP A 49 19.72 1.62 17.98
N LEU A 50 18.71 0.81 18.27
CA LEU A 50 18.53 0.11 19.52
C LEU A 50 18.82 -1.37 19.29
N TYR A 51 19.62 -1.98 20.17
CA TYR A 51 19.89 -3.41 20.14
C TYR A 51 18.89 -4.13 21.06
N PRO A 52 18.23 -5.23 20.64
CA PRO A 52 18.42 -6.00 19.40
C PRO A 52 17.49 -5.64 18.23
N VAL A 53 16.52 -4.73 18.43
CA VAL A 53 15.53 -4.35 17.41
C VAL A 53 15.54 -2.82 17.24
N PRO A 54 15.74 -2.31 16.01
CA PRO A 54 15.76 -0.88 15.77
C PRO A 54 14.37 -0.31 15.99
N MET A 55 14.29 0.83 16.66
CA MET A 55 13.03 1.56 16.73
C MET A 55 12.93 2.47 15.50
N THR A 56 11.95 2.20 14.65
CA THR A 56 11.74 2.94 13.39
C THR A 56 10.37 3.60 13.37
N LEU A 57 10.18 4.57 12.47
CA LEU A 57 8.86 5.17 12.21
C LEU A 57 7.98 4.28 11.31
N GLN A 58 8.46 3.10 10.93
CA GLN A 58 7.74 2.17 10.06
C GLN A 58 6.38 1.74 10.62
N PRO A 59 6.20 1.38 11.91
CA PRO A 59 4.90 0.99 12.44
C PRO A 59 3.87 2.12 12.38
N LEU A 60 4.31 3.37 12.56
CA LEU A 60 3.45 4.55 12.42
C LEU A 60 2.94 4.69 10.98
N ALA A 61 3.84 4.56 10.00
CA ALA A 61 3.47 4.61 8.59
C ALA A 61 2.50 3.47 8.20
N VAL A 62 2.72 2.25 8.71
CA VAL A 62 1.80 1.12 8.53
C VAL A 62 0.40 1.43 9.05
N LEU A 63 0.30 2.00 10.27
CA LEU A 63 -0.98 2.37 10.85
C LEU A 63 -1.68 3.46 10.03
N MET A 64 -0.95 4.48 9.59
CA MET A 64 -1.50 5.54 8.73
C MET A 64 -2.01 4.97 7.40
N ILE A 65 -1.28 4.05 6.78
CA ILE A 65 -1.71 3.38 5.54
C ILE A 65 -2.95 2.53 5.78
N GLY A 66 -3.01 1.79 6.89
CA GLY A 66 -4.20 1.01 7.27
C GLY A 66 -5.44 1.88 7.45
N MET A 67 -5.29 3.04 8.08
CA MET A 67 -6.39 3.99 8.31
C MET A 67 -6.80 4.75 7.04
N LEU A 68 -5.86 5.15 6.19
CA LEU A 68 -6.13 5.99 5.03
C LEU A 68 -6.59 5.20 3.80
N TYR A 69 -5.99 4.03 3.55
CA TYR A 69 -6.20 3.31 2.28
C TYR A 69 -7.29 2.23 2.41
N GLY A 70 -7.66 1.86 3.63
CA GLY A 70 -8.58 0.76 3.90
C GLY A 70 -7.95 -0.61 3.66
N ARG A 71 -8.61 -1.67 4.14
CA ARG A 71 -8.07 -3.03 4.24
C ARG A 71 -7.45 -3.58 2.95
N ASN A 72 -8.15 -3.46 1.82
CA ASN A 72 -7.69 -4.07 0.55
C ASN A 72 -6.48 -3.35 -0.08
N LEU A 73 -6.43 -2.02 -0.04
CA LEU A 73 -5.31 -1.26 -0.61
C LEU A 73 -4.11 -1.25 0.33
N ALA A 74 -4.34 -1.24 1.64
CA ALA A 74 -3.29 -1.29 2.64
C ALA A 74 -2.59 -2.65 2.66
N THR A 75 -3.32 -3.77 2.59
CA THR A 75 -2.73 -5.12 2.41
C THR A 75 -1.93 -5.22 1.12
N ALA A 76 -2.43 -4.68 0.00
CA ALA A 76 -1.68 -4.64 -1.25
C ALA A 76 -0.38 -3.82 -1.16
N THR A 77 -0.42 -2.68 -0.45
CA THR A 77 0.75 -1.83 -0.21
C THR A 77 1.82 -2.52 0.62
N ILE A 78 1.43 -3.14 1.73
CA ILE A 78 2.36 -3.86 2.60
C ILE A 78 2.89 -5.12 1.91
N GLY A 79 2.04 -5.83 1.16
CA GLY A 79 2.45 -6.98 0.36
C GLY A 79 3.50 -6.59 -0.69
N LEU A 80 3.29 -5.48 -1.39
CA LEU A 80 4.25 -4.96 -2.37
C LEU A 80 5.58 -4.57 -1.71
N TYR A 81 5.53 -3.90 -0.54
CA TYR A 81 6.71 -3.58 0.26
C TYR A 81 7.50 -4.84 0.67
N ILE A 82 6.81 -5.89 1.10
CA ILE A 82 7.44 -7.17 1.46
C ILE A 82 8.06 -7.84 0.24
N LEU A 83 7.37 -7.87 -0.90
CA LEU A 83 7.90 -8.42 -2.15
C LEU A 83 9.17 -7.68 -2.60
N GLN A 84 9.19 -6.35 -2.50
CA GLN A 84 10.39 -5.55 -2.76
C GLN A 84 11.54 -5.94 -1.82
N GLY A 85 11.25 -6.17 -0.54
CA GLY A 85 12.22 -6.63 0.44
C GLY A 85 12.76 -8.02 0.17
N ILE A 86 11.89 -8.97 -0.21
CA ILE A 86 12.29 -10.33 -0.58
C ILE A 86 13.14 -10.32 -1.85
N ALA A 87 12.81 -9.47 -2.82
CA ALA A 87 13.57 -9.29 -4.06
C ALA A 87 15.00 -8.75 -3.84
N GLY A 88 15.38 -8.42 -2.59
CA GLY A 88 16.73 -8.02 -2.23
C GLY A 88 16.96 -6.51 -2.27
N LEU A 89 15.91 -5.71 -2.50
CA LEU A 89 16.03 -4.25 -2.39
C LEU A 89 16.22 -3.86 -0.91
N PRO A 90 17.09 -2.88 -0.60
CA PRO A 90 17.32 -2.41 0.76
C PRO A 90 16.17 -1.50 1.24
N VAL A 91 14.98 -2.09 1.38
CA VAL A 91 13.75 -1.42 1.81
C VAL A 91 13.51 -1.51 3.32
N PHE A 92 14.19 -2.43 4.01
CA PHE A 92 14.11 -2.58 5.46
C PHE A 92 15.20 -1.77 6.19
N ALA A 93 15.03 -1.61 7.50
CA ALA A 93 15.87 -0.75 8.35
C ALA A 93 17.38 -1.06 8.26
N TYR A 94 17.80 -2.32 8.25
CA TYR A 94 19.23 -2.71 8.11
C TYR A 94 19.58 -3.31 6.75
N GLY A 95 18.68 -3.30 5.77
CA GLY A 95 18.96 -3.85 4.44
C GLY A 95 17.74 -4.44 3.76
N GLY A 96 17.94 -5.58 3.11
CA GLY A 96 16.93 -6.27 2.31
C GLY A 96 17.23 -7.77 2.25
N GLY A 97 16.35 -8.52 1.61
CA GLY A 97 16.52 -9.94 1.33
C GLY A 97 15.70 -10.85 2.24
N LEU A 98 15.51 -12.08 1.76
CA LEU A 98 14.72 -13.10 2.43
C LEU A 98 15.26 -13.44 3.83
N LEU A 99 16.57 -13.41 4.03
CA LEU A 99 17.23 -13.63 5.33
C LEU A 99 16.80 -12.62 6.39
N TYR A 100 16.43 -11.39 5.99
CA TYR A 100 15.96 -10.36 6.93
C TYR A 100 14.60 -10.71 7.57
N LEU A 101 13.75 -11.45 6.85
CA LEU A 101 12.46 -11.92 7.36
C LEU A 101 12.58 -13.06 8.37
N PHE A 102 13.71 -13.77 8.38
CA PHE A 102 14.02 -14.76 9.42
C PHE A 102 14.77 -14.17 10.62
N GLY A 103 15.08 -12.86 10.58
CA GLY A 103 15.65 -12.13 11.69
C GLY A 103 14.61 -11.69 12.74
N PRO A 104 15.04 -11.10 13.86
CA PRO A 104 14.15 -10.67 14.96
C PRO A 104 13.10 -9.64 14.54
N THR A 105 13.37 -8.87 13.47
CA THR A 105 12.45 -7.88 12.90
C THR A 105 11.43 -8.45 11.92
N GLY A 106 11.63 -9.68 11.43
CA GLY A 106 10.78 -10.29 10.40
C GLY A 106 9.34 -10.53 10.87
N GLY A 107 9.18 -10.94 12.14
CA GLY A 107 7.87 -11.15 12.75
C GLY A 107 7.01 -9.87 12.79
N PHE A 108 7.61 -8.70 12.98
CA PHE A 108 6.89 -7.42 12.92
C PHE A 108 6.35 -7.13 11.54
N ILE A 109 7.16 -7.35 10.50
CA ILE A 109 6.78 -7.11 9.10
C ILE A 109 5.61 -8.02 8.69
N ILE A 110 5.67 -9.30 9.07
CA ILE A 110 4.58 -10.26 8.81
C ILE A 110 3.32 -9.88 9.61
N GLY A 111 3.49 -9.44 10.87
CA GLY A 111 2.39 -8.97 11.70
C GLY A 111 1.64 -7.77 11.11
N PHE A 112 2.35 -6.85 10.45
CA PHE A 112 1.73 -5.72 9.74
C PHE A 112 0.84 -6.17 8.59
N LEU A 113 1.26 -7.18 7.82
CA LEU A 113 0.46 -7.72 6.72
C LEU A 113 -0.81 -8.41 7.22
N LEU A 114 -0.74 -9.13 8.34
CA LEU A 114 -1.87 -9.87 8.90
C LEU A 114 -2.91 -8.97 9.59
N ARG A 115 -2.47 -7.83 10.16
CA ARG A 115 -3.31 -6.99 11.02
C ARG A 115 -4.10 -5.92 10.28
N VAL A 116 -3.57 -5.43 9.15
CA VAL A 116 -4.20 -4.39 8.30
C VAL A 116 -5.45 -4.90 7.59
#